data_AF-A0A8T5LBH2-F1
#
_entry.id   AF-A0A8T5LBH2-F1
#
_cell.length_a   1.000
_cell.length_b   1.000
_cell.length_c   1.000
_cell.angle_alpha   90.00
_cell.angle_beta   90.00
_cell.angle_gamma   90.00
#
_symmetry.space_group_name_H-M   'P 1'
#
loop_
_entity.id
_entity.type
_entity.pdbx_description
1 polymer ?
#
loop_
_entity_poly.entity_id
_entity_poly.type
_entity_poly.pdbx_seq_one_letter_code
_entity_poly.pdbx_strand_id
1 'polypeptide(L)'
;MITYNDIYEAARKERYSDQLQAIPKNFVDEVSSYLKDKKEMASKESDDFSDVIIKTKKQLENAITLFKELILRRRKKILNLVLIASETGISKQDFDNMFKFEKELFEDMMACIDTSDKKLDGSLNGGGKVEIKNEMVTFKEDIAEFMGLDGEKMGPFSKGDLANLPKEIVNILKDDGKVEIMD
;
A
#
# COMPACT_ATOMS: atom_id res chain seq x y z
N MET A 1 21.71 -12.61 -4.19
CA MET A 1 22.62 -11.55 -3.72
C MET A 1 22.31 -10.35 -4.57
N ILE A 2 21.77 -9.30 -3.96
CA ILE A 2 21.33 -8.10 -4.68
C ILE A 2 22.52 -7.19 -5.01
N THR A 3 22.45 -6.49 -6.14
CA THR A 3 23.45 -5.54 -6.60
C THR A 3 22.93 -4.11 -6.55
N TYR A 4 23.82 -3.12 -6.64
CA TYR A 4 23.43 -1.72 -6.81
C TYR A 4 22.48 -1.52 -8.00
N ASN A 5 22.70 -2.26 -9.09
CA ASN A 5 21.88 -2.16 -10.29
C ASN A 5 20.43 -2.61 -10.04
N ASP A 6 20.23 -3.61 -9.19
CA ASP A 6 18.89 -4.09 -8.83
C ASP A 6 18.13 -3.05 -7.98
N ILE A 7 18.82 -2.37 -7.06
CA ILE A 7 18.25 -1.26 -6.29
C ILE A 7 17.89 -0.10 -7.22
N TYR A 8 18.76 0.21 -8.19
CA TYR A 8 18.52 1.24 -9.19
C TYR A 8 17.32 0.90 -10.08
N GLU A 9 17.24 -0.33 -10.59
CA GLU A 9 16.12 -0.79 -11.43
C GLU A 9 14.80 -0.81 -10.65
N ALA A 10 14.81 -1.25 -9.38
CA ALA A 10 13.63 -1.16 -8.53
C ALA A 10 13.19 0.29 -8.31
N ALA A 11 14.11 1.19 -7.96
CA ALA A 11 13.81 2.62 -7.79
C ALA A 11 13.31 3.27 -9.08
N ARG A 12 13.88 2.89 -10.22
CA ARG A 12 13.47 3.37 -11.54
C ARG A 12 12.06 2.92 -11.89
N LYS A 13 11.76 1.62 -11.78
CA LYS A 13 10.44 1.08 -12.06
C LYS A 13 9.37 1.67 -11.14
N GLU A 14 9.68 1.83 -9.86
CA GLU A 14 8.78 2.49 -8.90
C GLU A 14 8.51 3.96 -9.29
N ARG A 15 9.50 4.66 -9.84
CA ARG A 15 9.37 6.07 -10.29
C ARG A 15 8.47 6.24 -11.50
N TYR A 16 8.49 5.29 -12.44
CA TYR A 16 7.74 5.38 -13.70
C TYR A 16 6.41 4.60 -13.69
N SER A 17 6.19 3.76 -12.69
CA SER A 17 4.88 3.14 -12.45
C SER A 17 4.00 4.08 -11.66
N ASP A 18 2.71 4.18 -12.01
CA ASP A 18 1.72 4.84 -11.16
C ASP A 18 1.25 3.92 -10.03
N GLN A 19 1.12 2.62 -10.33
CA GLN A 19 0.74 1.58 -9.35
C GLN A 19 1.93 1.13 -8.50
N LEU A 20 1.62 0.52 -7.35
CA LEU A 20 2.62 -0.07 -6.46
C LEU A 20 3.26 -1.28 -7.14
N GLN A 21 4.58 -1.24 -7.34
CA GLN A 21 5.25 -2.32 -8.03
C GLN A 21 5.32 -3.58 -7.14
N ALA A 22 5.13 -4.74 -7.76
CA ALA A 22 5.49 -6.03 -7.20
C ALA A 22 7.01 -6.11 -6.99
N ILE A 23 7.42 -6.15 -5.73
CA ILE A 23 8.81 -6.35 -5.32
C ILE A 23 8.87 -7.61 -4.44
N PRO A 24 9.89 -8.48 -4.60
CA PRO A 24 10.05 -9.66 -3.76
C PRO A 24 10.06 -9.30 -2.26
N LYS A 25 9.36 -10.09 -1.43
CA LYS A 25 9.21 -9.81 0.01
C LYS A 25 10.55 -9.78 0.77
N ASN A 26 11.54 -10.51 0.29
CA ASN A 26 12.91 -10.57 0.79
C ASN A 26 13.80 -9.41 0.32
N PHE A 27 13.32 -8.52 -0.55
CA PHE A 27 14.13 -7.44 -1.13
C PHE A 27 14.75 -6.54 -0.05
N VAL A 28 13.99 -6.18 0.99
CA VAL A 28 14.48 -5.34 2.09
C VAL A 28 15.62 -6.03 2.87
N ASP A 29 15.51 -7.34 3.10
CA ASP A 29 16.52 -8.12 3.79
C ASP A 29 17.80 -8.26 2.95
N GLU A 30 17.65 -8.43 1.63
CA GLU A 30 18.76 -8.48 0.70
C GLU A 30 19.49 -7.13 0.60
N VAL A 31 18.75 -6.02 0.52
CA VAL A 31 19.34 -4.67 0.55
C VAL A 31 20.06 -4.42 1.87
N SER A 32 19.47 -4.83 3.00
CA SER A 32 20.08 -4.70 4.31
C SER A 32 21.43 -5.43 4.38
N SER A 33 21.47 -6.66 3.87
CA SER A 33 22.71 -7.47 3.80
C SER A 33 23.75 -6.80 2.90
N TYR A 34 23.36 -6.37 1.70
CA TYR A 34 24.24 -5.65 0.77
C TYR A 34 24.85 -4.38 1.39
N LEU A 35 24.04 -3.58 2.10
CA LEU A 35 24.51 -2.38 2.76
C LEU A 35 25.45 -2.67 3.93
N LYS A 36 25.22 -3.76 4.69
CA LYS A 36 26.12 -4.21 5.75
C LYS A 36 27.48 -4.62 5.19
N ASP A 37 27.49 -5.47 4.17
CA ASP A 37 28.73 -5.94 3.53
C ASP A 37 29.56 -4.77 3.00
N LYS A 38 28.91 -3.81 2.32
CA LYS A 38 29.57 -2.60 1.81
C LYS A 38 30.06 -1.67 2.91
N LYS A 39 29.36 -1.61 4.05
CA LYS A 39 29.78 -0.83 5.22
C LYS A 39 31.01 -1.45 5.88
N GLU A 40 31.06 -2.77 6.01
CA GLU A 40 32.22 -3.48 6.55
C GLU A 40 33.45 -3.33 5.65
N MET A 41 33.26 -3.43 4.32
CA MET A 41 34.34 -3.18 3.36
C MET A 41 34.88 -1.75 3.43
N ALA A 42 34.02 -0.76 3.71
CA ALA A 42 34.43 0.64 3.86
C ALA A 42 35.10 0.93 5.22
N SER A 43 34.96 0.04 6.21
CA SER A 43 35.46 0.23 7.58
C SER A 43 36.78 -0.51 7.85
N LYS A 44 37.22 -1.40 6.94
CA LYS A 44 38.54 -2.04 7.01
C LYS A 44 39.61 -1.03 6.58
N GLU A 45 40.15 -0.31 7.56
CA GLU A 45 41.30 0.58 7.41
C GLU A 45 42.58 -0.24 7.16
N SER A 46 43.04 -0.25 5.91
CA SER A 46 44.44 -0.53 5.59
C SER A 46 44.95 0.63 4.74
N ASP A 47 46.00 1.29 5.21
CA ASP A 47 46.53 2.59 4.77
C ASP A 47 46.76 2.75 3.24
N ASP A 48 46.85 1.67 2.48
CA ASP A 48 47.16 1.68 1.03
C ASP A 48 45.94 1.88 0.09
N PHE A 49 44.70 2.01 0.60
CA PHE A 49 43.46 1.94 -0.22
C PHE A 49 42.55 3.19 -0.17
N SER A 50 43.08 4.39 0.08
CA SER A 50 42.27 5.62 0.24
C SER A 50 41.24 5.85 -0.88
N ASP A 51 41.64 5.75 -2.15
CA ASP A 51 40.74 5.97 -3.31
C ASP A 51 39.65 4.89 -3.46
N VAL A 52 39.95 3.64 -3.13
CA VAL A 52 39.00 2.52 -3.23
C VAL A 52 37.98 2.58 -2.10
N ILE A 53 38.43 2.96 -0.91
CA ILE A 53 37.57 3.17 0.27
C ILE A 53 36.63 4.36 0.00
N ILE A 54 37.14 5.47 -0.53
CA ILE A 54 36.31 6.64 -0.91
C ILE A 54 35.25 6.25 -1.95
N LYS A 55 35.63 5.50 -3.00
CA LYS A 55 34.68 5.01 -4.01
C LYS A 55 33.62 4.09 -3.42
N THR A 56 34.01 3.19 -2.51
CA THR A 56 33.11 2.24 -1.86
C THR A 56 32.12 2.97 -0.93
N LYS A 57 32.60 3.95 -0.17
CA LYS A 57 31.77 4.81 0.68
C LYS A 57 30.75 5.60 -0.15
N LYS A 58 31.18 6.16 -1.29
CA LYS A 58 30.28 6.86 -2.21
C LYS A 58 29.22 5.93 -2.81
N GLN A 59 29.60 4.70 -3.18
CA GLN A 59 28.64 3.69 -3.64
C GLN A 59 27.63 3.31 -2.57
N LEU A 60 28.06 3.17 -1.31
CA LEU A 60 27.20 2.92 -0.16
C LEU A 60 26.21 4.07 0.04
N GLU A 61 26.69 5.31 0.08
CA GLU A 61 25.86 6.51 0.24
C GLU A 61 24.81 6.64 -0.88
N ASN A 62 25.22 6.39 -2.12
CA ASN A 62 24.31 6.39 -3.27
C ASN A 62 23.25 5.30 -3.16
N ALA A 63 23.63 4.08 -2.74
CA ALA A 63 22.69 2.97 -2.56
C ALA A 63 21.66 3.26 -1.46
N ILE A 64 22.11 3.82 -0.34
CA ILE A 64 21.23 4.26 0.76
C ILE A 64 20.25 5.33 0.28
N THR A 65 20.75 6.30 -0.48
CA THR A 65 19.93 7.40 -1.02
C THR A 65 18.85 6.85 -1.95
N LEU A 66 19.23 5.99 -2.91
CA LEU A 66 18.29 5.35 -3.82
C LEU A 66 17.24 4.51 -3.09
N PHE A 67 17.65 3.73 -2.10
CA PHE A 67 16.71 2.92 -1.32
C PHE A 67 15.73 3.80 -0.53
N LYS A 68 16.20 4.89 0.08
CA LYS A 68 15.33 5.85 0.77
C LYS A 68 14.34 6.52 -0.19
N GLU A 69 14.78 6.87 -1.39
CA GLU A 69 13.91 7.43 -2.42
C GLU A 69 12.83 6.42 -2.85
N LEU A 70 13.21 5.16 -3.05
CA LEU A 70 12.27 4.06 -3.35
C LEU A 70 11.18 3.97 -2.26
N ILE A 71 11.56 3.89 -0.99
CA ILE A 71 10.62 3.80 0.12
C ILE A 71 9.73 5.05 0.23
N LEU A 72 10.29 6.25 0.01
CA LEU A 72 9.51 7.49 0.01
C LEU A 72 8.45 7.49 -1.10
N ARG A 73 8.81 7.04 -2.31
CA ARG A 73 7.88 6.93 -3.44
C ARG A 73 6.76 5.92 -3.15
N ARG A 74 7.12 4.76 -2.63
CA ARG A 74 6.15 3.73 -2.20
C ARG A 74 5.17 4.25 -1.16
N ARG A 75 5.66 4.93 -0.11
CA ARG A 75 4.81 5.53 0.92
C ARG A 75 3.78 6.51 0.35
N LYS A 76 4.18 7.35 -0.63
CA LYS A 76 3.24 8.26 -1.29
C LYS A 76 2.14 7.51 -2.05
N LYS A 77 2.49 6.42 -2.73
CA LYS A 77 1.49 5.59 -3.42
C LYS A 77 0.55 4.89 -2.45
N ILE A 78 1.07 4.37 -1.35
CA ILE A 78 0.26 3.74 -0.30
C ILE A 78 -0.74 4.75 0.28
N LEU A 79 -0.30 5.98 0.56
CA LEU A 79 -1.22 7.04 1.01
C LEU A 79 -2.34 7.32 0.00
N ASN A 80 -2.02 7.41 -1.29
CA ASN A 80 -3.04 7.58 -2.32
C ASN A 80 -3.99 6.37 -2.39
N LEU A 81 -3.46 5.15 -2.24
CA LEU A 81 -4.27 3.93 -2.20
C LEU A 81 -5.20 3.93 -0.99
N VAL A 82 -4.77 4.39 0.18
CA VAL A 82 -5.62 4.53 1.36
C VAL A 82 -6.82 5.45 1.07
N LEU A 83 -6.56 6.61 0.46
CA LEU A 83 -7.63 7.56 0.12
C LEU A 83 -8.65 6.99 -0.88
N ILE A 84 -8.16 6.23 -1.88
CA ILE A 84 -9.04 5.55 -2.84
C ILE A 84 -9.81 4.41 -2.13
N ALA A 85 -9.14 3.68 -1.25
CA ALA A 85 -9.70 2.53 -0.57
C ALA A 85 -10.75 2.90 0.48
N SER A 86 -10.65 4.08 1.10
CA SER A 86 -11.70 4.58 1.99
C SER A 86 -13.00 4.87 1.25
N GLU A 87 -12.93 5.30 -0.01
CA GLU A 87 -14.11 5.65 -0.81
C GLU A 87 -14.67 4.45 -1.60
N THR A 88 -13.80 3.67 -2.25
CA THR A 88 -14.19 2.68 -3.28
C THR A 88 -13.75 1.25 -3.00
N GLY A 89 -12.95 1.02 -1.95
CA GLY A 89 -12.30 -0.26 -1.67
C GLY A 89 -10.94 -0.44 -2.36
N ILE A 90 -10.29 -1.59 -2.10
CA ILE A 90 -8.92 -1.86 -2.59
C ILE A 90 -8.86 -3.14 -3.43
N SER A 91 -8.07 -3.10 -4.50
CA SER A 91 -7.75 -4.31 -5.27
C SER A 91 -6.84 -5.25 -4.47
N LYS A 92 -7.12 -6.55 -4.51
CA LYS A 92 -6.31 -7.60 -3.88
C LYS A 92 -4.84 -7.58 -4.35
N GLN A 93 -4.60 -7.18 -5.60
CA GLN A 93 -3.26 -7.10 -6.17
C GLN A 93 -2.41 -6.02 -5.50
N ASP A 94 -3.01 -4.87 -5.19
CA ASP A 94 -2.31 -3.76 -4.54
C ASP A 94 -1.94 -4.12 -3.10
N PHE A 95 -2.83 -4.82 -2.40
CA PHE A 95 -2.54 -5.32 -1.05
C PHE A 95 -1.40 -6.35 -1.05
N ASP A 96 -1.34 -7.24 -2.04
CA ASP A 96 -0.28 -8.26 -2.14
C ASP A 96 1.10 -7.68 -2.50
N ASN A 97 1.13 -6.55 -3.19
CA ASN A 97 2.35 -5.83 -3.57
C ASN A 97 2.96 -5.01 -2.41
N MET A 98 2.25 -4.85 -1.29
CA MET A 98 2.76 -4.20 -0.08
C MET A 98 3.65 -5.14 0.74
N PHE A 99 4.71 -4.59 1.31
CA PHE A 99 5.49 -5.29 2.34
C PHE A 99 4.68 -5.46 3.63
N LYS A 100 5.06 -6.39 4.51
CA LYS A 100 4.35 -6.62 5.77
C LYS A 100 4.18 -5.35 6.61
N PHE A 101 5.26 -4.59 6.80
CA PHE A 101 5.23 -3.32 7.53
C PHE A 101 4.43 -2.22 6.81
N GLU A 102 4.28 -2.31 5.48
CA GLU A 102 3.44 -1.40 4.70
C GLU A 102 1.95 -1.73 4.86
N LYS A 103 1.62 -3.02 4.98
CA LYS A 103 0.25 -3.48 5.27
C LYS A 103 -0.23 -3.03 6.64
N GLU A 104 0.60 -3.21 7.67
CA GLU A 104 0.32 -2.72 9.03
C GLU A 104 0.06 -1.20 9.01
N LEU A 105 0.92 -0.43 8.32
CA LEU A 105 0.74 1.02 8.18
C LEU A 105 -0.56 1.38 7.42
N PHE A 106 -0.89 0.61 6.38
CA PHE A 106 -2.10 0.82 5.59
C PHE A 106 -3.37 0.61 6.43
N GLU A 107 -3.42 -0.47 7.21
CA GLU A 107 -4.54 -0.77 8.12
C GLU A 107 -4.71 0.32 9.18
N ASP A 108 -3.61 0.79 9.79
CA ASP A 108 -3.62 1.88 10.76
C ASP A 108 -4.17 3.19 10.15
N MET A 109 -3.78 3.50 8.91
CA MET A 109 -4.24 4.69 8.19
C MET A 109 -5.73 4.59 7.83
N MET A 110 -6.19 3.43 7.37
CA MET A 110 -7.62 3.18 7.10
C MET A 110 -8.46 3.39 8.37
N ALA A 111 -8.05 2.82 9.50
CA ALA A 111 -8.76 3.00 10.77
C ALA A 111 -8.82 4.47 11.22
N CYS A 112 -7.76 5.24 10.92
CA CYS A 112 -7.72 6.68 11.19
C CYS A 112 -8.71 7.47 10.30
N ILE A 113 -8.83 7.10 9.01
CA ILE A 113 -9.80 7.72 8.10
C ILE A 113 -11.23 7.37 8.53
N ASP A 114 -11.54 6.10 8.80
CA ASP A 114 -12.85 5.69 9.30
C ASP A 114 -13.28 6.45 10.56
N THR A 115 -12.33 6.72 11.45
CA THR A 115 -12.57 7.50 12.67
C THR A 115 -12.82 8.98 12.36
N SER A 116 -12.12 9.52 11.37
CA SER A 116 -12.32 10.89 10.88
C SER A 116 -13.70 11.04 10.25
N ASP A 117 -14.11 10.09 9.41
CA ASP A 117 -15.39 10.12 8.70
C ASP A 117 -16.55 9.99 9.68
N LYS A 118 -16.47 9.09 10.66
CA LYS A 118 -17.47 9.00 11.75
C LYS A 118 -17.61 10.29 12.54
N LYS A 119 -16.52 11.03 12.76
CA LYS A 119 -16.57 12.34 13.44
C LYS A 119 -17.18 13.42 12.55
N LEU A 120 -16.88 13.37 11.25
CA LEU A 120 -17.43 14.26 10.26
C LEU A 120 -18.94 14.05 10.11
N ASP A 121 -19.39 12.80 9.98
CA ASP A 121 -20.81 12.42 9.99
C ASP A 121 -21.52 12.87 11.26
N GLY A 122 -20.90 12.65 12.43
CA GLY A 122 -21.43 13.11 13.70
C GLY A 122 -21.57 14.64 13.80
N SER A 123 -20.71 15.37 13.09
CA SER A 123 -20.72 16.85 13.05
C SER A 123 -21.70 17.40 12.01
N LEU A 124 -21.86 16.72 10.87
CA LEU A 124 -22.78 17.10 9.80
C LEU A 124 -24.23 16.73 10.10
N ASN A 125 -24.47 15.59 10.76
CA ASN A 125 -25.81 15.07 11.04
C ASN A 125 -26.40 15.49 12.40
N GLY A 126 -25.83 16.49 13.08
CA GLY A 126 -26.45 17.15 14.24
C GLY A 126 -27.17 16.21 15.21
N GLY A 127 -26.47 15.23 15.78
CA GLY A 127 -27.02 14.37 16.85
C GLY A 127 -27.95 13.22 16.41
N GLY A 128 -28.07 12.91 15.11
CA GLY A 128 -28.70 11.68 14.64
C GLY A 128 -27.65 10.62 14.30
N LYS A 129 -27.46 9.62 15.16
CA LYS A 129 -26.67 8.42 14.82
C LYS A 129 -27.34 7.66 13.68
N VAL A 130 -26.80 7.76 12.47
CA VAL A 130 -26.90 6.67 11.50
C VAL A 130 -25.54 5.97 11.56
N GLU A 131 -25.45 4.91 12.37
CA GLU A 131 -24.29 4.01 12.34
C GLU A 131 -24.33 3.27 11.00
N ILE A 132 -23.79 3.86 9.93
CA ILE A 132 -23.50 3.13 8.70
C ILE A 132 -22.32 2.21 9.02
N LYS A 133 -22.62 1.02 9.52
CA LYS A 133 -21.62 -0.03 9.71
C LYS A 133 -21.28 -0.55 8.33
N ASN A 134 -20.07 -0.26 7.87
CA ASN A 134 -19.54 -0.82 6.63
C ASN A 134 -18.97 -2.23 6.90
N GLU A 135 -19.12 -3.13 5.95
CA GLU A 135 -18.58 -4.49 5.95
C GLU A 135 -17.77 -4.71 4.68
N MET A 136 -16.64 -5.40 4.82
CA MET A 136 -15.79 -5.78 3.70
C MET A 136 -16.35 -7.04 3.04
N VAL A 137 -16.59 -6.96 1.73
CA VAL A 137 -17.16 -8.07 0.96
C VAL A 137 -16.34 -8.37 -0.28
N THR A 138 -16.32 -9.64 -0.69
CA THR A 138 -15.77 -10.12 -1.96
C THR A 138 -16.89 -10.34 -2.97
N PHE A 139 -16.77 -9.81 -4.18
CA PHE A 139 -17.73 -10.05 -5.25
C PHE A 139 -17.52 -11.42 -5.91
N LYS A 140 -18.62 -12.15 -6.13
CA LYS A 140 -18.63 -13.47 -6.80
C LYS A 140 -18.86 -13.38 -8.31
N GLU A 141 -19.36 -12.25 -8.77
CA GLU A 141 -19.74 -11.97 -10.16
C GLU A 141 -19.49 -10.50 -10.50
N ASP A 142 -19.48 -10.17 -11.79
CA ASP A 142 -19.32 -8.80 -12.27
C ASP A 142 -20.64 -8.03 -12.05
N ILE A 143 -20.56 -6.87 -11.40
CA ILE A 143 -21.69 -5.98 -11.11
C ILE A 143 -21.43 -4.62 -11.75
N ALA A 144 -22.40 -4.16 -12.54
CA ALA A 144 -22.37 -2.82 -13.13
C ALA A 144 -22.49 -1.73 -12.07
N GLU A 145 -22.09 -0.50 -12.43
CA GLU A 145 -22.26 0.68 -11.58
C GLU A 145 -23.73 0.86 -11.14
N PHE A 146 -23.94 1.11 -9.85
CA PHE A 146 -25.26 1.35 -9.25
C PHE A 146 -25.20 2.55 -8.28
N MET A 147 -26.35 3.05 -7.82
CA MET A 147 -26.39 4.13 -6.82
C MET A 147 -26.40 3.57 -5.40
N GLY A 148 -25.49 4.07 -4.57
CA GLY A 148 -25.42 3.86 -3.13
C GLY A 148 -26.54 4.59 -2.37
N LEU A 149 -26.62 4.31 -1.08
CA LEU A 149 -27.64 4.86 -0.17
C LEU A 149 -27.43 6.36 0.13
N ASP A 150 -26.21 6.83 -0.04
CA ASP A 150 -25.77 8.23 -0.01
C ASP A 150 -26.07 8.99 -1.31
N GLY A 151 -26.53 8.30 -2.35
CA GLY A 151 -26.73 8.86 -3.69
C GLY A 151 -25.43 8.95 -4.50
N GLU A 152 -24.32 8.42 -4.00
CA GLU A 152 -23.08 8.30 -4.76
C GLU A 152 -23.12 7.06 -5.67
N LYS A 153 -22.34 7.09 -6.76
CA LYS A 153 -22.28 5.94 -7.67
C LYS A 153 -21.21 4.96 -7.19
N MET A 154 -21.60 3.70 -7.02
CA MET A 154 -20.73 2.60 -6.59
C MET A 154 -20.53 1.60 -7.73
N GLY A 155 -19.29 1.19 -7.97
CA GLY A 155 -18.90 0.25 -9.02
C GLY A 155 -18.44 0.93 -10.32
N PRO A 156 -18.24 0.17 -11.42
CA PRO A 156 -18.49 -1.26 -11.59
C PRO A 156 -17.49 -2.14 -10.82
N PHE A 157 -17.96 -3.27 -10.31
CA PHE A 157 -17.14 -4.27 -9.59
C PHE A 157 -16.99 -5.53 -10.42
N SER A 158 -15.80 -6.11 -10.45
CA SER A 158 -15.51 -7.37 -11.13
C SER A 158 -15.51 -8.54 -10.13
N LYS A 159 -15.70 -9.75 -10.65
CA LYS A 159 -15.60 -10.99 -9.88
C LYS A 159 -14.24 -11.08 -9.18
N GLY A 160 -14.27 -11.20 -7.86
CA GLY A 160 -13.11 -11.27 -6.98
C GLY A 160 -12.66 -9.94 -6.39
N ASP A 161 -13.31 -8.83 -6.77
CA ASP A 161 -13.04 -7.52 -6.17
C ASP A 161 -13.47 -7.48 -4.70
N LEU A 162 -12.81 -6.60 -3.93
CA LEU A 162 -13.12 -6.35 -2.53
C LEU A 162 -13.62 -4.92 -2.38
N ALA A 163 -14.79 -4.75 -1.77
CA ALA A 163 -15.31 -3.42 -1.45
C ALA A 163 -15.74 -3.33 0.01
N ASN A 164 -15.57 -2.15 0.59
CA ASN A 164 -16.15 -1.80 1.87
C ASN A 164 -17.50 -1.16 1.60
N LEU A 165 -18.58 -1.86 1.90
CA LEU A 165 -19.93 -1.41 1.59
C LEU A 165 -20.77 -1.26 2.86
N PRO A 166 -21.71 -0.30 2.90
CA PRO A 166 -22.72 -0.24 3.95
C PRO A 166 -23.43 -1.58 4.16
N LYS A 167 -23.63 -2.02 5.41
CA LYS A 167 -24.34 -3.26 5.78
C LYS A 167 -25.65 -3.44 5.04
N GLU A 168 -26.38 -2.36 4.81
CA GLU A 168 -27.64 -2.36 4.09
C GLU A 168 -27.47 -2.85 2.64
N ILE A 169 -26.43 -2.37 1.94
CA ILE A 169 -26.07 -2.80 0.59
C ILE A 169 -25.51 -4.23 0.62
N VAL A 170 -24.67 -4.55 1.60
CA VAL A 170 -24.10 -5.90 1.78
C VAL A 170 -25.20 -6.94 1.95
N ASN A 171 -26.22 -6.68 2.77
CA ASN A 171 -27.34 -7.59 2.96
C ASN A 171 -28.08 -7.83 1.64
N ILE A 172 -28.36 -6.77 0.87
CA ILE A 172 -29.04 -6.88 -0.43
C ILE A 172 -28.21 -7.73 -1.40
N LEU A 173 -26.90 -7.44 -1.52
CA LEU A 173 -26.02 -8.17 -2.43
C LEU A 173 -25.77 -9.61 -1.99
N LYS A 174 -25.81 -9.88 -0.69
CA LYS A 174 -25.67 -11.22 -0.11
C LYS A 174 -26.93 -12.05 -0.32
N ASP A 175 -28.11 -11.45 -0.16
CA ASP A 175 -29.40 -12.09 -0.45
C ASP A 175 -29.51 -12.47 -1.94
N ASP A 176 -28.97 -11.62 -2.82
CA ASP A 176 -28.82 -11.90 -4.26
C ASP A 176 -27.71 -12.92 -4.59
N GLY A 177 -26.92 -13.36 -3.61
CA GLY A 177 -25.82 -14.32 -3.78
C GLY A 177 -24.59 -13.79 -4.51
N LYS A 178 -24.50 -12.47 -4.71
CA LYS A 178 -23.45 -11.81 -5.52
C LYS A 178 -22.18 -11.49 -4.74
N VAL A 179 -22.25 -11.45 -3.41
CA VAL A 179 -21.08 -11.14 -2.55
C VAL A 179 -20.94 -12.12 -1.39
N GLU A 180 -19.73 -12.18 -0.83
CA GLU A 180 -19.39 -12.96 0.36
C GLU A 180 -18.68 -12.06 1.37
N ILE A 181 -19.14 -12.08 2.63
CA ILE A 181 -18.54 -11.30 3.71
C ILE A 181 -17.22 -11.95 4.08
N MET A 182 -16.17 -11.14 4.19
CA MET A 182 -14.91 -11.60 4.77
C MET A 182 -14.99 -11.44 6.29
N ASP A 183 -14.96 -12.57 7.01
CA ASP A 183 -14.78 -12.62 8.47
C ASP A 183 -13.34 -12.25 8.88
#